data_AF-A0A438AS42-F1
#
_entry.id   AF-A0A438AS42-F1
#
_cell.length_a   1.000
_cell.length_b   1.000
_cell.length_c   1.000
_cell.angle_alpha   90.00
_cell.angle_beta   90.00
_cell.angle_gamma   90.00
#
_symmetry.space_group_name_H-M   'P 1'
#
loop_
_entity.id
_entity.type
_entity.pdbx_description
1 polymer ?
#
loop_
_entity_poly.entity_id
_entity_poly.type
_entity_poly.pdbx_seq_one_letter_code
_entity_poly.pdbx_strand_id
1 'polypeptide(L)'
;MAKRSKAYLAAAEKIDATKLYSPLQAAKLAKDTSSTKMDATVEVAIRLGVDPRKADQMVRGTVNLPHGTGKTARVVVFAVGEKAAEAEAAGADAVGSDDLIERIQGGWTDFDAAIATPDQMAKVGRIARVLGPRGLMPNPKTGTVTPEVSKAVADIKGGKINFRVDKQANLHFVIGKASFDDTKLVENYGAALDEVLRVKPSSAKGRYVKKITVSTTTGPGIPVDPNRTRNLLEDGE
;
A
#
# COMPACT_ATOMS: atom_id res chain seq x y z
N MET A 1 -13.45 -12.85 -25.25
CA MET A 1 -12.51 -12.31 -24.24
C MET A 1 -11.35 -11.64 -24.94
N ALA A 2 -10.83 -10.54 -24.41
CA ALA A 2 -9.65 -9.87 -24.98
C ALA A 2 -8.45 -10.85 -25.00
N LYS A 3 -7.78 -10.96 -26.14
CA LYS A 3 -6.62 -11.85 -26.34
C LYS A 3 -5.49 -11.40 -25.42
N ARG A 4 -5.07 -12.26 -24.47
CA ARG A 4 -3.93 -12.01 -23.59
C ARG A 4 -2.60 -12.19 -24.35
N SER A 5 -1.54 -11.56 -23.86
CA SER A 5 -0.21 -11.67 -24.47
C SER A 5 0.36 -13.08 -24.28
N LYS A 6 1.24 -13.51 -25.20
CA LYS A 6 1.92 -14.81 -25.09
C LYS A 6 2.69 -14.95 -23.76
N ALA A 7 3.34 -13.87 -23.32
CA ALA A 7 4.06 -13.84 -22.05
C ALA A 7 3.14 -14.05 -20.84
N TYR A 8 1.96 -13.44 -20.83
CA TYR A 8 0.98 -13.64 -19.76
C TYR A 8 0.45 -15.09 -19.74
N LEU A 9 0.18 -15.67 -20.91
CA LEU A 9 -0.30 -17.05 -21.01
C LEU A 9 0.74 -18.05 -20.49
N ALA A 10 2.00 -17.91 -20.90
CA ALA A 10 3.10 -18.75 -20.40
C ALA A 10 3.31 -18.61 -18.87
N ALA A 11 3.12 -17.42 -18.31
CA ALA A 11 3.16 -17.21 -16.87
C ALA A 11 1.95 -17.87 -16.16
N ALA A 12 0.76 -17.78 -16.76
CA ALA A 12 -0.46 -18.37 -16.21
C ALA A 12 -0.42 -19.91 -16.20
N GLU A 13 0.22 -20.53 -17.17
CA GLU A 13 0.41 -22.00 -17.22
C GLU A 13 1.21 -22.54 -16.04
N LYS A 14 2.06 -21.72 -15.40
CA LYS A 14 2.81 -22.09 -14.20
C LYS A 14 1.96 -22.09 -12.91
N ILE A 15 0.74 -21.55 -12.98
CA ILE A 15 -0.13 -21.35 -11.82
C ILE A 15 -1.38 -22.22 -11.98
N ASP A 16 -1.59 -23.10 -11.02
CA ASP A 16 -2.84 -23.83 -10.87
C ASP A 16 -3.85 -22.95 -10.13
N ALA A 17 -4.90 -22.51 -10.83
CA ALA A 17 -5.94 -21.68 -10.26
C ALA A 17 -6.81 -22.38 -9.20
N THR A 18 -6.76 -23.72 -9.14
CA THR A 18 -7.51 -24.53 -8.16
C THR A 18 -6.72 -24.78 -6.88
N LYS A 19 -5.39 -24.70 -6.96
CA LYS A 19 -4.49 -24.86 -5.82
C LYS A 19 -4.44 -23.58 -4.98
N LEU A 20 -4.44 -23.76 -3.66
CA LEU A 20 -4.10 -22.69 -2.71
C LEU A 20 -2.61 -22.83 -2.35
N TYR A 21 -1.82 -21.80 -2.64
CA TYR A 21 -0.38 -21.79 -2.37
C TYR A 21 -0.07 -21.26 -0.97
N SER A 22 1.06 -21.70 -0.41
CA SER A 22 1.65 -21.03 0.77
C SER A 22 2.08 -19.59 0.41
N PRO A 23 2.18 -18.67 1.37
CA PRO A 23 2.74 -17.35 1.13
C PRO A 23 4.14 -17.40 0.50
N LEU A 24 4.99 -18.33 0.92
CA LEU A 24 6.33 -18.52 0.36
C LEU A 24 6.29 -19.02 -1.10
N GLN A 25 5.47 -20.02 -1.41
CA GLN A 25 5.27 -20.48 -2.80
C GLN A 25 4.72 -19.36 -3.68
N ALA A 26 3.79 -18.56 -3.15
CA ALA A 26 3.21 -17.44 -3.88
C ALA A 26 4.24 -16.33 -4.14
N ALA A 27 5.13 -16.05 -3.18
CA ALA A 27 6.23 -15.10 -3.37
C ALA A 27 7.21 -15.58 -4.46
N LYS A 28 7.61 -16.86 -4.43
CA LYS A 28 8.44 -17.49 -5.47
C LYS A 28 7.78 -17.40 -6.85
N LEU A 29 6.53 -17.84 -6.95
CA LEU A 29 5.77 -17.79 -8.20
C LEU A 29 5.58 -16.36 -8.71
N ALA A 30 5.35 -15.38 -7.82
CA ALA A 30 5.21 -13.97 -8.22
C ALA A 30 6.49 -13.47 -8.89
N LYS A 31 7.66 -13.87 -8.40
CA LYS A 31 8.95 -13.54 -9.03
C LYS A 31 9.14 -14.26 -10.36
N ASP A 32 8.84 -15.56 -10.41
CA ASP A 32 8.99 -16.40 -11.62
C ASP A 32 8.03 -16.04 -12.76
N THR A 33 6.93 -15.36 -12.42
CA THR A 33 5.88 -14.90 -13.35
C THR A 33 5.95 -13.38 -13.57
N SER A 34 6.95 -12.71 -13.00
CA SER A 34 7.22 -11.29 -13.18
C SER A 34 7.65 -10.96 -14.62
N SER A 35 7.53 -9.68 -14.99
CA SER A 35 8.05 -9.17 -16.25
C SER A 35 9.58 -9.22 -16.25
N THR A 36 10.17 -9.67 -17.36
CA THR A 36 11.62 -9.57 -17.58
C THR A 36 12.08 -8.18 -17.99
N LYS A 37 11.15 -7.27 -18.32
CA LYS A 37 11.47 -5.94 -18.86
C LYS A 37 11.55 -4.85 -17.80
N MET A 38 10.99 -5.09 -16.62
CA MET A 38 10.95 -4.10 -15.54
C MET A 38 10.85 -4.81 -14.19
N ASP A 39 11.35 -4.15 -13.14
CA ASP A 39 11.17 -4.63 -11.78
C ASP A 39 9.72 -4.36 -11.31
N ALA A 40 8.88 -5.36 -11.56
CA ALA A 40 7.45 -5.31 -11.27
C ALA A 40 7.19 -5.23 -9.77
N THR A 41 6.13 -4.52 -9.40
CA THR A 41 5.68 -4.43 -8.01
C THR A 41 4.88 -5.68 -7.68
N VAL A 42 5.14 -6.29 -6.53
CA VAL A 42 4.36 -7.40 -5.98
C VAL A 42 3.28 -6.81 -5.07
N GLU A 43 2.04 -7.11 -5.40
CA GLU A 43 0.84 -6.61 -4.72
C GLU A 43 -0.03 -7.76 -4.23
N VAL A 44 -0.84 -7.47 -3.22
CA VAL A 44 -1.73 -8.42 -2.57
C VAL A 44 -3.14 -7.84 -2.59
N ALA A 45 -4.07 -8.65 -3.10
CA ALA A 45 -5.50 -8.40 -3.04
C ALA A 45 -6.13 -9.35 -2.02
N ILE A 46 -6.77 -8.78 -1.00
CA ILE A 46 -7.50 -9.53 0.01
C ILE A 46 -8.98 -9.20 -0.11
N ARG A 47 -9.81 -10.22 -0.32
CA ARG A 47 -11.26 -10.08 -0.22
C ARG A 47 -11.70 -10.32 1.21
N LEU A 48 -12.27 -9.29 1.82
CA LEU A 48 -12.77 -9.33 3.19
C LEU A 48 -14.26 -9.71 3.26
N GLY A 49 -14.66 -10.20 4.43
CA GLY A 49 -16.03 -10.53 4.80
C GLY A 49 -16.79 -9.38 5.46
N VAL A 50 -16.51 -8.14 5.07
CA VAL A 50 -17.15 -6.94 5.60
C VAL A 50 -18.12 -6.34 4.59
N ASP A 51 -19.09 -5.56 5.09
CA ASP A 51 -19.96 -4.73 4.28
C ASP A 51 -19.45 -3.27 4.25
N PRO A 52 -18.78 -2.82 3.17
CA PRO A 52 -18.19 -1.49 3.09
C PRO A 52 -19.24 -0.37 3.02
N ARG A 53 -20.54 -0.70 2.89
CA ARG A 53 -21.63 0.29 2.97
C ARG A 53 -21.92 0.71 4.40
N LYS A 54 -21.54 -0.12 5.38
CA LYS A 54 -21.74 0.14 6.80
C LYS A 54 -20.49 0.78 7.39
N ALA A 55 -20.67 1.93 8.04
CA ALA A 55 -19.55 2.72 8.58
C ALA A 55 -18.78 1.97 9.68
N ASP A 56 -19.46 1.14 10.47
CA ASP A 56 -18.88 0.32 11.54
C ASP A 56 -18.08 -0.88 11.02
N GLN A 57 -18.23 -1.24 9.73
CA GLN A 57 -17.47 -2.31 9.08
C GLN A 57 -16.39 -1.79 8.12
N MET A 58 -16.13 -0.49 8.13
CA MET A 58 -15.10 0.13 7.31
C MET A 58 -13.70 -0.23 7.84
N VAL A 59 -12.96 -1.04 7.07
CA VAL A 59 -11.58 -1.41 7.41
C VAL A 59 -10.60 -0.41 6.80
N ARG A 60 -9.78 0.19 7.65
CA ARG A 60 -8.69 1.08 7.26
C ARG A 60 -7.54 0.90 8.24
N GLY A 61 -6.32 0.85 7.73
CA GLY A 61 -5.13 0.69 8.54
C GLY A 61 -3.90 1.29 7.86
N THR A 62 -2.84 1.40 8.65
CA THR A 62 -1.50 1.77 8.19
C THR A 62 -0.51 0.81 8.82
N VAL A 63 0.43 0.31 8.04
CA VAL A 63 1.48 -0.58 8.51
C VAL A 63 2.83 -0.16 7.93
N ASN A 64 3.87 -0.21 8.76
CA ASN A 64 5.24 -0.04 8.31
C ASN A 64 5.76 -1.41 7.90
N LEU A 65 6.13 -1.55 6.62
CA LEU A 65 6.71 -2.79 6.13
C LEU A 65 8.17 -2.90 6.62
N PRO A 66 8.60 -4.02 7.22
CA PRO A 66 9.95 -4.17 7.76
C PRO A 66 11.05 -4.00 6.70
N HIS A 67 10.78 -4.37 5.45
CA HIS A 67 11.73 -4.24 4.33
C HIS A 67 11.37 -3.12 3.35
N GLY A 68 10.40 -2.28 3.71
CA GLY A 68 9.86 -1.24 2.83
C GLY A 68 9.19 -1.78 1.56
N THR A 69 8.86 -0.88 0.63
CA THR A 69 8.15 -1.20 -0.62
C THR A 69 9.08 -1.32 -1.84
N GLY A 70 10.37 -0.97 -1.69
CA GLY A 70 11.32 -0.90 -2.80
C GLY A 70 11.12 0.31 -3.73
N LYS A 71 10.23 1.26 -3.38
CA LYS A 71 10.07 2.54 -4.06
C LYS A 71 10.49 3.67 -3.13
N THR A 72 11.38 4.55 -3.60
CA THR A 72 11.65 5.81 -2.93
C THR A 72 10.45 6.72 -3.09
N ALA A 73 9.64 6.87 -2.03
CA ALA A 73 8.48 7.75 -2.04
C ALA A 73 8.93 9.20 -2.06
N ARG A 74 8.39 9.99 -3.00
CA ARG A 74 8.57 11.44 -3.04
C ARG A 74 7.56 12.08 -2.09
N VAL A 75 8.06 12.71 -1.03
CA VAL A 75 7.26 13.25 0.06
C VAL A 75 7.30 14.76 0.03
N VAL A 76 6.12 15.37 -0.01
CA VAL A 76 5.95 16.81 0.08
C VAL A 76 5.37 17.18 1.44
N VAL A 77 5.86 18.25 2.04
CA VAL A 77 5.43 18.69 3.37
C VAL A 77 4.91 20.13 3.33
N PHE A 78 3.70 20.31 3.83
CA PHE A 78 3.11 21.61 4.11
C PHE A 78 3.39 22.00 5.56
N ALA A 79 4.41 22.82 5.77
CA ALA A 79 4.84 23.29 7.08
C ALA A 79 5.50 24.67 6.96
N VAL A 80 5.58 25.39 8.07
CA VAL A 80 6.24 26.70 8.18
C VAL A 80 7.16 26.75 9.40
N GLY A 81 8.12 27.67 9.40
CA GLY A 81 9.03 27.89 10.53
C GLY A 81 9.90 26.66 10.84
N GLU A 82 10.05 26.34 12.12
CA GLU A 82 10.90 25.23 12.59
C GLU A 82 10.47 23.87 12.01
N LYS A 83 9.16 23.66 11.81
CA LYS A 83 8.62 22.43 11.22
C LYS A 83 9.00 22.24 9.76
N ALA A 84 9.27 23.33 9.03
CA ALA A 84 9.78 23.23 7.67
C ALA A 84 11.24 22.75 7.69
N ALA A 85 12.09 23.33 8.54
CA ALA A 85 13.49 22.91 8.68
C ALA A 85 13.60 21.44 9.15
N GLU A 86 12.77 21.01 10.10
CA GLU A 86 12.67 19.61 10.54
C GLU A 86 12.31 18.64 9.40
N ALA A 87 11.45 19.08 8.48
CA ALA A 87 11.02 18.27 7.34
C ALA A 87 12.11 18.13 6.28
N GLU A 88 12.81 19.23 5.98
CA GLU A 88 13.96 19.23 5.07
C GLU A 88 15.08 18.33 5.62
N ALA A 89 15.40 18.45 6.91
CA ALA A 89 16.40 17.61 7.57
C ALA A 89 16.01 16.12 7.59
N ALA A 90 14.71 15.82 7.67
CA ALA A 90 14.20 14.45 7.56
C ALA A 90 14.22 13.91 6.11
N GLY A 91 14.61 14.73 5.14
CA GLY A 91 14.74 14.37 3.74
C GLY A 91 13.46 14.50 2.94
N ALA A 92 12.54 15.41 3.29
CA ALA A 92 11.41 15.75 2.42
C ALA A 92 11.89 16.28 1.06
N ASP A 93 11.20 15.92 -0.02
CA ASP A 93 11.58 16.29 -1.39
C ASP A 93 11.17 17.72 -1.75
N ALA A 94 10.08 18.22 -1.15
CA ALA A 94 9.70 19.63 -1.19
C ALA A 94 8.99 20.01 0.10
N VAL A 95 9.30 21.20 0.61
CA VAL A 95 8.70 21.78 1.81
C VAL A 95 8.25 23.20 1.48
N GLY A 96 7.07 23.60 1.91
CA GLY A 96 6.56 24.94 1.67
C GLY A 96 5.17 25.18 2.22
N SER A 97 4.60 26.34 1.92
CA SER A 97 3.23 26.68 2.30
C SER A 97 2.46 27.26 1.11
N ASP A 98 2.31 28.58 1.01
CA ASP A 98 1.54 29.24 -0.05
C ASP A 98 2.16 29.04 -1.44
N ASP A 99 3.49 29.10 -1.54
CA ASP A 99 4.27 28.87 -2.76
C ASP A 99 4.07 27.46 -3.34
N LEU A 100 4.08 26.46 -2.47
CA LEU A 100 3.88 25.07 -2.83
C LEU A 100 2.41 24.81 -3.23
N ILE A 101 1.47 25.49 -2.57
CA ILE A 101 0.05 25.45 -2.91
C ILE A 101 -0.20 26.01 -4.30
N GLU A 102 0.38 27.17 -4.62
CA GLU A 102 0.27 27.78 -5.96
C GLU A 102 0.85 26.88 -7.04
N ARG A 103 2.02 26.28 -6.80
CA ARG A 103 2.64 25.33 -7.72
C ARG A 103 1.75 24.11 -8.00
N ILE A 104 1.06 23.60 -6.98
CA ILE A 104 0.12 22.47 -7.11
C ILE A 104 -1.17 22.89 -7.82
N GLN A 105 -1.66 24.12 -7.58
CA GLN A 105 -2.77 24.68 -8.34
C GLN A 105 -2.43 24.84 -9.82
N GLY A 106 -1.17 25.17 -10.13
CA GLY A 106 -0.61 25.20 -11.48
C GLY A 106 -0.46 23.83 -12.15
N GLY A 107 -0.81 22.74 -11.46
CA GLY A 107 -0.87 21.38 -12.03
C GLY A 107 0.31 20.48 -11.67
N TRP A 108 1.26 20.94 -10.86
CA TRP A 108 2.37 20.10 -10.40
C TRP A 108 1.89 19.10 -9.33
N THR A 109 1.99 17.80 -9.63
CA THR A 109 1.63 16.72 -8.70
C THR A 109 2.61 15.56 -8.76
N ASP A 110 3.89 15.86 -8.92
CA ASP A 110 4.92 14.85 -9.13
C ASP A 110 5.49 14.32 -7.80
N PHE A 111 4.59 13.87 -6.93
CA PHE A 111 4.91 13.32 -5.61
C PHE A 111 3.95 12.20 -5.23
N ASP A 112 4.36 11.36 -4.28
CA ASP A 112 3.63 10.15 -3.88
C ASP A 112 2.85 10.33 -2.57
N ALA A 113 3.31 11.23 -1.70
CA ALA A 113 2.65 11.51 -0.43
C ALA A 113 2.76 12.98 -0.05
N ALA A 114 1.72 13.50 0.58
CA ALA A 114 1.72 14.82 1.21
C ALA A 114 1.50 14.70 2.71
N ILE A 115 2.30 15.44 3.47
CA ILE A 115 2.20 15.60 4.93
C ILE A 115 1.87 17.06 5.20
N ALA A 116 1.03 17.34 6.19
CA ALA A 116 0.74 18.71 6.61
C ALA A 116 0.77 18.83 8.13
N THR A 117 1.18 19.98 8.63
CA THR A 117 0.93 20.34 10.02
C THR A 117 -0.54 20.79 10.19
N PRO A 118 -1.15 20.62 11.38
CA PRO A 118 -2.56 20.95 11.59
C PRO A 118 -2.93 22.40 11.25
N ASP A 119 -2.03 23.34 11.46
CA ASP A 119 -2.19 24.77 11.15
C ASP A 119 -2.22 25.07 9.64
N GLN A 120 -1.56 24.25 8.82
CA GLN A 120 -1.53 24.43 7.35
C GLN A 120 -2.75 23.82 6.65
N MET A 121 -3.56 23.01 7.34
CA MET A 121 -4.72 22.32 6.74
C MET A 121 -5.77 23.27 6.15
N ALA A 122 -5.96 24.45 6.75
CA ALA A 122 -6.89 25.46 6.22
C ALA A 122 -6.49 25.92 4.81
N LYS A 123 -5.18 26.02 4.55
CA LYS A 123 -4.64 26.42 3.25
C LYS A 123 -4.64 25.25 2.26
N VAL A 124 -4.24 24.05 2.71
CA VAL A 124 -4.27 22.82 1.90
C VAL A 124 -5.70 22.47 1.42
N GLY A 125 -6.74 22.89 2.15
CA GLY A 125 -8.12 22.80 1.71
C GLY A 125 -8.40 23.43 0.34
N ARG A 126 -7.65 24.47 -0.07
CA ARG A 126 -7.80 25.12 -1.37
C ARG A 126 -7.42 24.22 -2.55
N ILE A 127 -6.48 23.30 -2.35
CA ILE A 127 -6.03 22.31 -3.35
C ILE A 127 -6.71 20.95 -3.21
N ALA A 128 -7.71 20.82 -2.34
CA ALA A 128 -8.44 19.57 -2.14
C ALA A 128 -9.08 19.03 -3.43
N ARG A 129 -9.49 19.91 -4.36
CA ARG A 129 -10.02 19.50 -5.68
C ARG A 129 -8.98 18.78 -6.56
N VAL A 130 -7.69 19.11 -6.40
CA VAL A 130 -6.59 18.49 -7.16
C VAL A 130 -6.08 17.24 -6.44
N LEU A 131 -5.88 17.31 -5.12
CA LEU A 131 -5.30 16.21 -4.34
C LEU A 131 -6.31 15.11 -3.98
N GLY A 132 -7.59 15.46 -3.82
CA GLY A 132 -8.65 14.55 -3.40
C GLY A 132 -8.86 13.36 -4.34
N PRO A 133 -9.14 13.59 -5.65
CA PRO A 133 -9.32 12.51 -6.62
C PRO A 133 -8.09 11.61 -6.78
N ARG A 134 -6.89 12.14 -6.49
CA ARG A 134 -5.61 11.42 -6.56
C ARG A 134 -5.26 10.68 -5.27
N GLY A 135 -6.03 10.85 -4.21
CA GLY A 135 -5.74 10.24 -2.91
C GLY A 135 -4.50 10.82 -2.19
N LEU A 136 -3.98 11.95 -2.68
CA LEU A 136 -2.79 12.61 -2.14
C LEU A 136 -3.11 13.59 -1.00
N MET A 137 -4.39 13.75 -0.65
CA MET A 137 -4.81 14.70 0.38
C MET A 137 -4.38 14.22 1.78
N PRO A 138 -3.65 15.05 2.56
CA PRO A 138 -3.29 14.72 3.93
C PRO A 138 -4.52 14.41 4.79
N ASN A 139 -4.44 13.38 5.62
CA ASN A 139 -5.54 12.91 6.45
C ASN A 139 -5.04 12.53 7.86
N PRO A 140 -5.64 13.08 8.93
CA PRO A 140 -5.30 12.71 10.30
C PRO A 140 -5.41 11.21 10.56
N LYS A 141 -6.37 10.53 9.91
CA LYS A 141 -6.60 9.08 10.08
C LYS A 141 -5.47 8.22 9.51
N THR A 142 -4.64 8.75 8.60
CA THR A 142 -3.44 8.06 8.10
C THR A 142 -2.17 8.55 8.77
N GLY A 143 -2.27 9.44 9.77
CA GLY A 143 -1.12 10.03 10.44
C GLY A 143 -0.31 10.99 9.56
N THR A 144 -0.87 11.45 8.44
CA THR A 144 -0.20 12.42 7.54
C THR A 144 -0.55 13.87 7.87
N VAL A 145 -1.39 14.08 8.90
CA VAL A 145 -1.57 15.37 9.56
C VAL A 145 -1.07 15.23 10.97
N THR A 146 0.11 15.78 11.26
CA THR A 146 0.79 15.61 12.55
C THR A 146 1.74 16.79 12.83
N PRO A 147 1.93 17.18 14.11
CA PRO A 147 3.02 18.08 14.48
C PRO A 147 4.40 17.40 14.40
N GLU A 148 4.48 16.07 14.46
CA GLU A 148 5.73 15.30 14.35
C GLU A 148 6.11 15.03 12.89
N VAL A 149 6.58 16.07 12.20
CA VAL A 149 6.81 16.01 10.75
C VAL A 149 7.97 15.10 10.37
N SER A 150 9.10 15.16 11.08
CA SER A 150 10.28 14.33 10.76
C SER A 150 9.96 12.83 10.82
N LYS A 151 9.18 12.41 11.82
CA LYS A 151 8.76 11.01 11.97
C LYS A 151 7.84 10.58 10.84
N ALA A 152 6.89 11.42 10.45
CA ALA A 152 5.99 11.11 9.34
C ALA A 152 6.72 10.99 7.99
N VAL A 153 7.73 11.84 7.76
CA VAL A 153 8.60 11.74 6.56
C VAL A 153 9.38 10.42 6.58
N ALA A 154 10.03 10.11 7.70
CA ALA A 154 10.81 8.88 7.87
C ALA A 154 9.94 7.62 7.70
N ASP A 155 8.74 7.61 8.28
CA ASP A 155 7.76 6.53 8.16
C ASP A 155 7.37 6.27 6.70
N ILE A 156 6.99 7.33 5.97
CA ILE A 156 6.55 7.20 4.58
C ILE A 156 7.71 6.75 3.68
N LYS A 157 8.91 7.30 3.88
CA LYS A 157 10.11 6.88 3.14
C LYS A 157 10.58 5.47 3.53
N GLY A 158 10.30 5.05 4.76
CA GLY A 158 10.54 3.69 5.27
C GLY A 158 9.57 2.63 4.73
N GLY A 159 8.62 3.00 3.88
CA GLY A 159 7.70 2.06 3.25
C GLY A 159 6.43 1.81 4.07
N LYS A 160 5.96 2.82 4.82
CA LYS A 160 4.60 2.84 5.37
C LYS A 160 3.58 2.74 4.25
N ILE A 161 2.75 1.70 4.32
CA ILE A 161 1.61 1.52 3.42
C ILE A 161 0.33 1.86 4.17
N ASN A 162 -0.62 2.41 3.43
CA ASN A 162 -1.99 2.62 3.89
C ASN A 162 -2.91 1.72 3.07
N PHE A 163 -3.92 1.18 3.72
CA PHE A 163 -4.92 0.37 3.04
C PHE A 163 -6.31 0.77 3.52
N ARG A 164 -7.27 0.66 2.61
CA ARG A 164 -8.68 0.93 2.86
C ARG A 164 -9.50 -0.05 2.02
N VAL A 165 -10.56 -0.57 2.62
CA VAL A 165 -11.51 -1.40 1.89
C VAL A 165 -12.24 -0.60 0.82
N ASP A 166 -12.38 -1.18 -0.38
CA ASP A 166 -13.13 -0.61 -1.48
C ASP A 166 -14.65 -0.89 -1.34
N LYS A 167 -15.44 -0.46 -2.34
CA LYS A 167 -16.89 -0.68 -2.37
C LYS A 167 -17.29 -2.16 -2.54
N GLN A 168 -16.36 -3.02 -2.93
CA GLN A 168 -16.55 -4.46 -3.19
C GLN A 168 -15.98 -5.35 -2.08
N ALA A 169 -15.55 -4.75 -0.96
CA ALA A 169 -14.90 -5.42 0.16
C ALA A 169 -13.50 -5.98 -0.15
N ASN A 170 -12.82 -5.43 -1.16
CA ASN A 170 -11.42 -5.76 -1.45
C ASN A 170 -10.49 -4.77 -0.77
N LEU A 171 -9.32 -5.27 -0.39
CA LEU A 171 -8.24 -4.53 0.22
C LEU A 171 -6.99 -4.81 -0.61
N HIS A 172 -6.36 -3.75 -1.11
CA HIS A 172 -5.19 -3.83 -1.98
C HIS A 172 -4.02 -3.11 -1.32
N PHE A 173 -2.85 -3.75 -1.35
CA PHE A 173 -1.60 -3.15 -0.90
C PHE A 173 -0.40 -3.79 -1.59
N VAL A 174 0.72 -3.07 -1.54
CA VAL A 174 2.00 -3.50 -2.08
C VAL A 174 2.82 -4.13 -0.96
N ILE A 175 3.53 -5.22 -1.24
CA ILE A 175 4.44 -5.87 -0.30
C ILE A 175 5.91 -5.76 -0.71
N GLY A 176 6.21 -5.26 -1.92
CA GLY A 176 7.58 -5.02 -2.36
C GLY A 176 7.76 -5.10 -3.87
N LYS A 177 9.00 -5.32 -4.28
CA LYS A 177 9.41 -5.51 -5.68
C LYS A 177 9.73 -6.97 -5.96
N ALA A 178 9.62 -7.38 -7.22
CA ALA A 178 10.00 -8.74 -7.64
C ALA A 178 11.50 -9.00 -7.45
N SER A 179 12.32 -7.95 -7.40
CA SER A 179 13.74 -8.02 -7.04
C SER A 179 14.03 -8.39 -5.58
N PHE A 180 13.04 -8.34 -4.68
CA PHE A 180 13.24 -8.68 -3.27
C PHE A 180 13.43 -10.19 -3.08
N ASP A 181 14.12 -10.57 -2.01
CA ASP A 181 14.20 -11.96 -1.56
C ASP A 181 12.81 -12.48 -1.15
N ASP A 182 12.58 -13.77 -1.36
CA ASP A 182 11.29 -14.40 -1.08
C ASP A 182 10.89 -14.21 0.38
N THR A 183 11.87 -14.33 1.28
CA THR A 183 11.68 -14.15 2.73
C THR A 183 11.23 -12.73 3.08
N LYS A 184 11.85 -11.71 2.48
CA LYS A 184 11.48 -10.31 2.69
C LYS A 184 10.06 -10.00 2.23
N LEU A 185 9.65 -10.56 1.09
CA LEU A 185 8.27 -10.43 0.59
C LEU A 185 7.27 -11.09 1.55
N VAL A 186 7.60 -12.27 2.07
CA VAL A 186 6.74 -12.98 3.03
C VAL A 186 6.66 -12.26 4.36
N GLU A 187 7.76 -11.70 4.87
CA GLU A 187 7.78 -10.92 6.12
C GLU A 187 6.98 -9.62 5.99
N ASN A 188 7.11 -8.92 4.85
CA ASN A 188 6.27 -7.77 4.54
C ASN A 188 4.78 -8.15 4.45
N TYR A 189 4.47 -9.27 3.81
CA TYR A 189 3.11 -9.82 3.75
C TYR A 189 2.58 -10.16 5.16
N GLY A 190 3.39 -10.78 6.01
CA GLY A 190 3.04 -11.12 7.39
C GLY A 190 2.71 -9.88 8.22
N ALA A 191 3.56 -8.85 8.19
CA ALA A 191 3.32 -7.59 8.88
C ALA A 191 1.99 -6.94 8.44
N ALA A 192 1.70 -6.94 7.14
CA ALA A 192 0.45 -6.41 6.62
C ALA A 192 -0.77 -7.26 7.00
N LEU A 193 -0.64 -8.60 6.97
CA LEU A 193 -1.71 -9.52 7.36
C LEU A 193 -2.04 -9.37 8.85
N ASP A 194 -1.04 -9.29 9.71
CA ASP A 194 -1.22 -9.09 11.15
C ASP A 194 -1.96 -7.80 11.45
N GLU A 195 -1.60 -6.71 10.77
CA GLU A 195 -2.32 -5.44 10.89
C GLU A 195 -3.77 -5.57 10.42
N VAL A 196 -4.03 -6.22 9.28
CA VAL A 196 -5.39 -6.46 8.76
C VAL A 196 -6.23 -7.26 9.76
N LEU A 197 -5.65 -8.30 10.38
CA LEU A 197 -6.33 -9.09 11.40
C LEU A 197 -6.59 -8.29 12.68
N ARG A 198 -5.65 -7.40 13.06
CA ARG A 198 -5.78 -6.51 14.23
C ARG A 198 -6.89 -5.47 14.04
N VAL A 199 -7.05 -4.90 12.85
CA VAL A 199 -8.11 -3.91 12.54
C VAL A 199 -9.46 -4.53 12.18
N LYS A 200 -9.66 -5.82 12.49
CA LYS A 200 -10.93 -6.51 12.26
C LYS A 200 -12.06 -5.85 13.07
N PRO A 201 -13.14 -5.36 12.42
CA PRO A 201 -14.30 -4.83 13.13
C PRO A 201 -15.02 -5.92 13.92
N SER A 202 -15.46 -5.61 15.14
CA SER A 202 -16.22 -6.54 15.98
C SER A 202 -17.58 -6.90 15.38
N SER A 203 -18.16 -6.03 14.54
CA SER A 203 -19.43 -6.26 13.85
C SER A 203 -19.31 -7.15 12.61
N ALA A 204 -18.10 -7.53 12.19
CA ALA A 204 -17.87 -8.43 11.07
C ALA A 204 -18.27 -9.87 11.45
N LYS A 205 -19.25 -10.45 10.73
CA LYS A 205 -19.75 -11.80 10.96
C LYS A 205 -19.18 -12.80 9.95
N GLY A 206 -18.97 -14.03 10.37
CA GLY A 206 -18.46 -15.11 9.52
C GLY A 206 -16.95 -14.99 9.22
N ARG A 207 -16.52 -15.54 8.09
CA ARG A 207 -15.10 -15.56 7.70
C ARG A 207 -14.63 -14.17 7.30
N TYR A 208 -13.71 -13.61 8.08
CA TYR A 208 -13.19 -12.26 7.87
C TYR A 208 -12.32 -12.14 6.61
N VAL A 209 -11.41 -13.09 6.38
CA VAL A 209 -10.59 -13.16 5.16
C VAL A 209 -11.15 -14.26 4.25
N LYS A 210 -11.75 -13.88 3.12
CA LYS A 210 -12.42 -14.81 2.19
C LYS A 210 -11.48 -15.36 1.13
N LYS A 211 -10.64 -14.50 0.56
CA LYS A 211 -9.71 -14.86 -0.52
C LYS A 211 -8.48 -13.97 -0.43
N ILE A 212 -7.31 -14.55 -0.65
CA ILE A 212 -6.06 -13.81 -0.83
C ILE A 212 -5.53 -14.15 -2.23
N THR A 213 -5.04 -13.15 -2.93
CA THR A 213 -4.40 -13.31 -4.23
C THR A 213 -3.19 -12.40 -4.29
N VAL A 214 -2.04 -12.99 -4.60
CA VAL A 214 -0.80 -12.25 -4.86
C VAL A 214 -0.67 -12.10 -6.37
N SER A 215 -0.29 -10.92 -6.83
CA SER A 215 0.01 -10.69 -8.24
C SER A 215 1.20 -9.76 -8.38
N THR A 216 1.84 -9.79 -9.54
CA THR A 216 2.73 -8.70 -9.96
C THR A 216 1.98 -7.74 -10.87
N THR A 217 2.52 -6.53 -11.05
CA THR A 217 1.90 -5.48 -11.90
C THR A 217 1.47 -5.98 -13.30
N THR A 218 2.16 -6.96 -13.87
CA THR A 218 1.85 -7.53 -15.19
C THR A 218 1.54 -9.02 -15.16
N GLY A 219 1.60 -9.65 -14.00
CA GLY A 219 1.48 -11.09 -13.85
C GLY A 219 0.03 -11.55 -13.63
N PRO A 220 -0.23 -12.84 -13.83
CA PRO A 220 -1.45 -13.49 -13.37
C PRO A 220 -1.57 -13.46 -11.83
N GLY A 221 -2.79 -13.64 -11.32
CA GLY A 221 -3.05 -13.76 -9.88
C GLY A 221 -2.79 -15.17 -9.36
N ILE A 222 -2.06 -15.26 -8.25
CA ILE A 222 -1.68 -16.49 -7.57
C ILE A 222 -2.56 -16.64 -6.31
N PRO A 223 -3.42 -17.67 -6.23
CA PRO A 223 -4.26 -17.89 -5.06
C PRO A 223 -3.42 -18.27 -3.83
N VAL A 224 -3.61 -17.59 -2.71
CA VAL A 224 -2.92 -17.91 -1.44
C VAL A 224 -3.93 -18.45 -0.45
N ASP A 225 -3.53 -19.44 0.35
CA ASP A 225 -4.37 -19.99 1.41
C ASP A 225 -4.74 -18.89 2.45
N PRO A 226 -6.02 -18.52 2.56
CA PRO A 226 -6.44 -17.50 3.52
C PRO A 226 -6.44 -17.97 4.98
N ASN A 227 -6.28 -19.27 5.25
CA ASN A 227 -6.20 -19.82 6.60
C ASN A 227 -4.80 -19.76 7.20
N ARG A 228 -3.77 -19.62 6.37
CA ARG A 228 -2.39 -19.63 6.80
C ARG A 228 -1.97 -18.25 7.32
N THR A 229 -2.21 -18.02 8.60
CA THR A 229 -1.88 -16.77 9.30
C THR A 229 -0.63 -16.85 10.16
N ARG A 230 -0.01 -18.04 10.26
CA ARG A 230 1.25 -18.31 10.98
C ARG A 230 2.16 -19.18 10.12
N ASN A 231 3.44 -19.24 10.47
CA ASN A 231 4.47 -20.01 9.75
C ASN A 231 4.47 -19.74 8.24
N LEU A 232 4.54 -18.46 7.90
CA LEU A 232 4.40 -17.98 6.52
C LEU A 232 5.62 -18.34 5.65
N LEU A 233 6.78 -18.56 6.29
CA LEU A 233 8.05 -18.94 5.67
C LEU A 233 8.23 -20.46 5.48
N GLU A 234 7.27 -21.26 5.91
CA GLU A 234 7.29 -22.70 5.72
C GLU A 234 6.42 -23.06 4.52
N ASP A 235 6.86 -24.04 3.74
CA ASP A 235 5.99 -24.74 2.81
C ASP A 235 5.38 -25.89 3.62
N GLY A 236 4.12 -25.73 4.01
CA GLY A 236 3.42 -26.79 4.74
C GLY A 236 3.10 -27.95 3.81
N GLU A 237 3.22 -29.17 4.33
CA GLU A 237 2.53 -30.35 3.79
C GLU A 237 1.01 -30.20 3.89
#